data_AF-A0A1Z5K8K2-F1
#
_entry.id   AF-A0A1Z5K8K2-F1
#
_cell.length_a   1.000
_cell.length_b   1.000
_cell.length_c   1.000
_cell.angle_alpha   90.00
_cell.angle_beta   90.00
_cell.angle_gamma   90.00
#
_symmetry.space_group_name_H-M   'P 1'
#
loop_
_entity.id
_entity.type
_entity.pdbx_description
1 polymer ?
#
loop_
_entity_poly.entity_id
_entity_poly.type
_entity_poly.pdbx_seq_one_letter_code
_entity_poly.pdbx_strand_id
1 'polypeptide(L)'
;MIYPVSLLSRSFPNKCVPLLRRNLLTMIEEPVLTSLVPERPCTIVLAEDEGFYAQSWNTWRSTLVHEHGFSFAQISVTATHDFDAALRELSSDLSHLGTHDAVLLSRGPMISWLAQFYLESLPLQGLIMVDPLPLDHGDSVQALERYYATTSASRSLFHDYVEHYAHWTMKLEPGSVPMMILATQLDSDVYWKGALRTKERHDREDRQVVLVKSDNEDDLRDRVTRWITDDVL
;
A
#
# COMPACT_ATOMS: atom_id res chain seq x y z
N MET A 1 -1.80 11.53 25.04
CA MET A 1 -2.05 10.14 25.45
C MET A 1 -1.05 9.32 24.65
N ILE A 2 0.05 8.90 25.28
CA ILE A 2 1.17 8.23 24.62
C ILE A 2 0.79 6.75 24.55
N TYR A 3 0.61 6.21 23.35
CA TYR A 3 0.31 4.79 23.17
C TYR A 3 1.57 3.97 23.45
N PRO A 4 1.49 2.91 24.27
CA PRO A 4 2.63 2.06 24.52
C PRO A 4 2.70 0.97 23.44
N VAL A 5 3.92 0.72 22.96
CA VAL A 5 4.41 -0.59 22.52
C VAL A 5 4.06 -0.98 21.07
N SER A 6 5.10 -1.04 20.24
CA SER A 6 5.11 -1.63 18.90
C SER A 6 4.34 -2.94 18.86
N LEU A 7 3.42 -3.09 17.91
CA LEU A 7 2.79 -4.38 17.59
C LEU A 7 3.83 -5.49 17.37
N LEU A 8 5.05 -5.11 16.95
CA LEU A 8 6.20 -6.00 16.75
C LEU A 8 6.88 -6.50 18.04
N SER A 9 6.65 -5.89 19.21
CA SER A 9 7.29 -6.31 20.49
C SER A 9 6.42 -7.20 21.36
N ARG A 10 5.22 -7.57 20.89
CA ARG A 10 4.61 -8.81 21.39
C ARG A 10 5.55 -9.91 20.96
N SER A 11 6.26 -10.54 21.90
CA SER A 11 7.15 -11.66 21.64
C SER A 11 6.38 -12.75 20.90
N PHE A 12 6.46 -12.72 19.57
CA PHE A 12 5.87 -13.76 18.73
C PHE A 12 6.61 -15.06 19.04
N PRO A 13 5.92 -16.18 19.27
CA PRO A 13 6.60 -17.45 19.42
C PRO A 13 7.43 -17.72 18.17
N ASN A 14 8.76 -17.75 18.34
CA ASN A 14 9.78 -18.05 17.33
C ASN A 14 9.66 -19.49 16.79
N LYS A 15 8.53 -19.80 16.16
CA LYS A 15 8.27 -21.09 15.51
C LYS A 15 7.60 -20.89 14.16
N CYS A 16 8.12 -19.96 13.35
CA CYS A 16 8.02 -20.12 11.91
C CYS A 16 9.21 -20.96 11.47
N VAL A 17 8.95 -22.24 11.21
CA VAL A 17 9.82 -23.10 10.42
C VAL A 17 10.09 -22.36 9.11
N PRO A 18 11.35 -22.20 8.67
CA PRO A 18 11.63 -21.56 7.39
C PRO A 18 11.05 -22.47 6.31
N LEU A 19 9.89 -22.10 5.77
CA LEU A 19 9.40 -22.62 4.50
C LEU A 19 10.27 -22.00 3.41
N LEU A 20 11.50 -22.47 3.33
CA LEU A 20 12.35 -22.30 2.15
C LEU A 20 11.53 -22.76 0.94
N ARG A 21 11.29 -21.80 0.04
CA ARG A 21 10.74 -21.92 -1.31
C ARG A 21 9.23 -22.08 -1.41
N ARG A 22 8.55 -20.94 -1.59
CA ARG A 22 7.61 -20.70 -2.70
C ARG A 22 7.22 -19.21 -2.73
N ASN A 23 7.78 -18.49 -3.71
CA ASN A 23 7.18 -17.42 -4.54
C ASN A 23 6.55 -16.21 -3.77
N LEU A 24 7.02 -14.96 -3.81
CA LEU A 24 7.24 -14.07 -4.96
C LEU A 24 8.02 -12.80 -4.51
N LEU A 25 9.36 -12.81 -4.51
CA LEU A 25 10.06 -11.57 -4.90
C LEU A 25 9.94 -11.54 -6.43
N THR A 26 8.83 -10.99 -6.92
CA THR A 26 8.60 -10.82 -8.36
C THR A 26 9.59 -9.77 -8.85
N MET A 27 10.62 -10.26 -9.56
CA MET A 27 11.63 -9.51 -10.33
C MET A 27 11.85 -8.06 -9.89
N ILE A 28 12.94 -7.83 -9.15
CA ILE A 28 13.50 -6.47 -9.09
C ILE A 28 13.99 -6.15 -10.50
N GLU A 29 13.32 -5.22 -11.15
CA GLU A 29 13.74 -4.71 -12.45
C GLU A 29 14.61 -3.48 -12.22
N GLU A 30 15.93 -3.68 -12.37
CA GLU A 30 16.90 -2.59 -12.28
C GLU A 30 16.96 -1.83 -13.61
N PRO A 31 17.04 -0.49 -13.60
CA PRO A 31 17.24 0.28 -14.82
C PRO A 31 18.58 -0.07 -15.48
N VAL A 32 18.58 -0.15 -16.81
CA VAL A 32 19.82 -0.34 -17.58
C VAL A 32 20.76 0.83 -17.30
N LEU A 33 22.03 0.53 -16.96
CA LEU A 33 23.11 1.49 -16.62
C LEU A 33 23.46 2.52 -17.72
N THR A 34 22.69 2.58 -18.81
CA THR A 34 22.76 3.60 -19.86
C THR A 34 22.00 4.89 -19.52
N SER A 35 21.32 4.92 -18.37
CA SER A 35 20.61 6.08 -17.86
C SER A 35 21.56 7.28 -17.67
N LEU A 36 21.19 8.44 -18.23
CA LEU A 36 21.84 9.73 -17.98
C LEU A 36 21.58 10.27 -16.56
N VAL A 37 20.85 9.53 -15.72
CA VAL A 37 20.49 9.92 -14.36
C VAL A 37 21.57 9.38 -13.39
N PRO A 38 22.39 10.26 -12.78
CA PRO A 38 23.54 9.85 -11.98
C PRO A 38 23.19 9.34 -10.57
N GLU A 39 21.93 9.48 -10.13
CA GLU A 39 21.47 9.12 -8.78
C GLU A 39 20.38 8.05 -8.85
N ARG A 40 20.35 7.14 -7.84
CA ARG A 40 19.33 6.10 -7.70
C ARG A 40 18.04 6.76 -7.21
N PRO A 41 16.99 6.89 -8.02
CA PRO A 41 15.92 7.84 -7.70
C PRO A 41 15.01 7.32 -6.59
N CYS A 42 14.55 6.07 -6.63
CA CYS A 42 13.90 5.35 -5.52
C CYS A 42 13.46 3.96 -6.01
N THR A 43 13.09 3.08 -5.08
CA THR A 43 12.39 1.83 -5.41
C THR A 43 10.88 2.01 -5.23
N ILE A 44 10.11 1.82 -6.29
CA ILE A 44 8.64 1.76 -6.21
C ILE A 44 8.22 0.33 -5.94
N VAL A 45 7.61 0.11 -4.77
CA VAL A 45 7.10 -1.19 -4.37
C VAL A 45 5.61 -1.25 -4.68
N LEU A 46 5.22 -2.16 -5.55
CA LEU A 46 3.85 -2.36 -6.00
C LEU A 46 3.20 -3.47 -5.18
N ALA A 47 2.11 -3.16 -4.50
CA ALA A 47 1.33 -4.12 -3.74
C ALA A 47 -0.16 -3.99 -4.12
N GLU A 48 -0.76 -5.07 -4.62
CA GLU A 48 -2.13 -5.06 -5.11
C GLU A 48 -2.99 -6.09 -4.39
N ASP A 49 -4.26 -5.76 -4.16
CA ASP A 49 -5.27 -6.78 -3.87
C ASP A 49 -5.62 -7.49 -5.18
N GLU A 50 -5.05 -8.68 -5.39
CA GLU A 50 -5.27 -9.50 -6.59
C GLU A 50 -6.74 -9.85 -6.81
N GLY A 51 -7.56 -9.83 -5.75
CA GLY A 51 -9.01 -10.02 -5.86
C GLY A 51 -9.73 -8.87 -6.56
N PHE A 52 -9.15 -7.67 -6.57
CA PHE A 52 -9.68 -6.46 -7.21
C PHE A 52 -8.94 -6.04 -8.47
N TYR A 53 -7.62 -6.22 -8.47
CA TYR A 53 -6.72 -5.69 -9.48
C TYR A 53 -5.72 -6.77 -9.88
N ALA A 54 -5.85 -7.28 -11.10
CA ALA A 54 -4.93 -8.29 -11.60
C ALA A 54 -3.82 -7.63 -12.42
N GLN A 55 -2.65 -7.42 -11.79
CA GLN A 55 -1.42 -6.94 -12.45
C GLN A 55 -1.58 -5.60 -13.16
N SER A 56 -2.36 -4.68 -12.57
CA SER A 56 -2.79 -3.46 -13.25
C SER A 56 -1.62 -2.51 -13.54
N TRP A 57 -0.52 -2.66 -12.81
CA TRP A 57 0.68 -1.82 -12.95
C TRP A 57 1.70 -2.30 -13.98
N ASN A 58 1.53 -3.48 -14.57
CA ASN A 58 2.52 -4.02 -15.51
C ASN A 58 2.68 -3.15 -16.76
N THR A 59 1.67 -2.36 -17.12
CA THR A 59 1.69 -1.43 -18.26
C THR A 59 2.58 -0.21 -18.02
N TRP A 60 2.87 0.16 -16.77
CA TRP A 60 3.60 1.39 -16.44
C TRP A 60 5.09 1.18 -16.25
N ARG A 61 5.51 -0.03 -15.85
CA ARG A 61 6.89 -0.32 -15.39
C ARG A 61 7.94 0.08 -16.41
N SER A 62 7.84 -0.44 -17.64
CA SER A 62 8.85 -0.23 -18.68
C SER A 62 9.08 1.25 -18.97
N THR A 63 8.01 2.02 -19.11
CA THR A 63 8.06 3.48 -19.36
C THR A 63 8.75 4.22 -18.22
N LEU A 64 8.35 3.94 -16.97
CA LEU A 64 8.89 4.62 -15.79
C LEU A 64 10.36 4.27 -15.51
N VAL A 65 10.77 3.03 -15.78
CA VAL A 65 12.18 2.61 -15.72
C VAL A 65 13.02 3.41 -16.72
N HIS A 66 12.54 3.56 -17.96
CA HIS A 66 13.28 4.25 -19.01
C HIS A 66 13.35 5.76 -18.85
N GLU A 67 12.26 6.40 -18.42
CA GLU A 67 12.17 7.87 -18.36
C GLU A 67 12.73 8.46 -17.06
N HIS A 68 12.55 7.75 -15.94
CA HIS A 68 12.88 8.28 -14.61
C HIS A 68 13.93 7.46 -13.85
N GLY A 69 14.31 6.28 -14.35
CA GLY A 69 15.30 5.43 -13.69
C GLY A 69 14.79 4.77 -12.40
N PHE A 70 13.48 4.73 -12.18
CA PHE A 70 12.91 4.04 -11.01
C PHE A 70 13.19 2.54 -11.07
N SER A 71 13.45 1.94 -9.91
CA SER A 71 13.46 0.49 -9.76
C SER A 71 12.09 0.02 -9.27
N PHE A 72 11.66 -1.16 -9.69
CA PHE A 72 10.37 -1.71 -9.25
C PHE A 72 10.55 -3.01 -8.49
N ALA A 73 9.75 -3.18 -7.45
CA ALA A 73 9.52 -4.46 -6.79
C ALA A 73 8.01 -4.72 -6.74
N GLN A 74 7.59 -5.97 -6.86
CA GLN A 74 6.20 -6.35 -6.68
C GLN A 74 6.06 -7.35 -5.54
N ILE A 75 5.13 -7.05 -4.64
CA ILE A 75 4.77 -7.88 -3.49
C ILE A 75 3.34 -8.38 -3.70
N SER A 76 3.15 -9.68 -3.51
CA SER A 76 1.84 -10.32 -3.44
C SER A 76 1.67 -10.89 -2.03
N VAL A 77 0.60 -10.52 -1.34
CA VAL A 77 0.30 -11.04 0.00
C VAL A 77 -0.47 -12.35 -0.14
N THR A 78 0.17 -13.46 0.24
CA THR A 78 -0.39 -14.81 0.10
C THR A 78 -1.15 -15.27 1.35
N ALA A 79 -0.87 -14.67 2.51
CA ALA A 79 -1.63 -14.88 3.73
C ALA A 79 -3.03 -14.29 3.60
N THR A 80 -4.00 -15.16 3.29
CA THR A 80 -5.39 -14.77 2.97
C THR A 80 -6.38 -15.05 4.10
N HIS A 81 -5.92 -15.52 5.25
CA HIS A 81 -6.79 -15.93 6.36
C HIS A 81 -6.45 -15.31 7.72
N ASP A 82 -5.32 -14.62 7.84
CA ASP A 82 -4.80 -14.08 9.10
C ASP A 82 -4.13 -12.73 8.78
N PHE A 83 -4.70 -11.65 9.34
CA PHE A 83 -4.24 -10.30 9.10
C PHE A 83 -2.84 -10.04 9.66
N ASP A 84 -2.51 -10.61 10.83
CA ASP A 84 -1.17 -10.54 11.39
C ASP A 84 -0.16 -11.30 10.52
N ALA A 85 -0.55 -12.44 9.95
CA ALA A 85 0.30 -13.16 9.01
C ALA A 85 0.54 -12.37 7.73
N ALA A 86 -0.49 -11.73 7.18
CA ALA A 86 -0.39 -10.83 6.02
C ALA A 86 0.52 -9.63 6.29
N LEU A 87 0.39 -9.02 7.48
CA LEU A 87 1.24 -7.89 7.89
C LEU A 87 2.69 -8.33 8.07
N ARG A 88 2.94 -9.51 8.65
CA ARG A 88 4.29 -10.09 8.77
C ARG A 88 4.90 -10.39 7.41
N GLU A 89 4.12 -10.92 6.46
CA GLU A 89 4.57 -11.18 5.10
C GLU A 89 4.99 -9.88 4.40
N LEU A 90 4.10 -8.87 4.37
CA LEU A 90 4.42 -7.56 3.83
C LEU A 90 5.66 -6.94 4.48
N SER A 91 5.75 -7.02 5.81
CA SER A 91 6.89 -6.49 6.55
C SER A 91 8.19 -7.23 6.22
N SER A 92 8.14 -8.54 6.05
CA SER A 92 9.30 -9.35 5.70
C SER A 92 9.79 -8.99 4.30
N ASP A 93 8.88 -8.88 3.33
CA ASP A 93 9.21 -8.57 1.95
C ASP A 93 9.82 -7.17 1.81
N LEU A 94 9.22 -6.16 2.47
CA LEU A 94 9.77 -4.80 2.49
C LEU A 94 11.14 -4.74 3.18
N SER A 95 11.34 -5.51 4.27
CA SER A 95 12.63 -5.56 4.96
C SER A 95 13.72 -6.22 4.10
N HIS A 96 13.37 -7.20 3.26
CA HIS A 96 14.30 -7.88 2.36
C HIS A 96 14.78 -6.99 1.21
N LEU A 97 14.00 -5.99 0.81
CA LEU A 97 14.45 -5.02 -0.20
C LEU A 97 15.64 -4.19 0.31
N GLY A 98 15.81 -4.05 1.63
CA GLY A 98 16.96 -3.36 2.22
C GLY A 98 17.04 -1.87 1.88
N THR A 99 15.97 -1.30 1.33
CA THR A 99 15.90 0.09 0.87
C THR A 99 15.05 0.91 1.82
N HIS A 100 15.66 1.89 2.48
CA HIS A 100 14.92 2.96 3.18
C HIS A 100 14.30 3.97 2.20
N ASP A 101 14.76 3.96 0.94
CA ASP A 101 14.34 4.85 -0.14
C ASP A 101 13.25 4.19 -1.01
N ALA A 102 12.21 3.68 -0.34
CA ALA A 102 11.11 2.97 -0.97
C ALA A 102 9.80 3.76 -0.91
N VAL A 103 9.13 3.88 -2.06
CA VAL A 103 7.75 4.37 -2.13
C VAL A 103 6.83 3.16 -2.29
N LEU A 104 5.95 2.93 -1.31
CA LEU A 104 4.95 1.87 -1.42
C LEU A 104 3.73 2.38 -2.16
N LEU A 105 3.33 1.68 -3.20
CA LEU A 105 2.11 1.92 -3.95
C LEU A 105 1.15 0.75 -3.71
N SER A 106 0.16 1.00 -2.87
CA SER A 106 -0.84 0.03 -2.44
C SER A 106 -2.15 0.23 -3.20
N ARG A 107 -2.61 -0.79 -3.95
CA ARG A 107 -3.85 -0.72 -4.74
C ARG A 107 -4.92 -1.66 -4.21
N GLY A 108 -6.01 -1.07 -3.73
CA GLY A 108 -7.19 -1.76 -3.22
C GLY A 108 -7.28 -1.77 -1.70
N PRO A 109 -8.45 -2.14 -1.15
CA PRO A 109 -8.79 -1.86 0.24
C PRO A 109 -7.93 -2.58 1.28
N MET A 110 -7.73 -3.89 1.15
CA MET A 110 -7.01 -4.67 2.16
C MET A 110 -5.52 -4.33 2.18
N ILE A 111 -4.89 -4.26 1.00
CA ILE A 111 -3.47 -3.93 0.91
C ILE A 111 -3.18 -2.49 1.34
N SER A 112 -4.12 -1.57 1.10
CA SER A 112 -4.09 -0.20 1.62
C SER A 112 -4.01 -0.15 3.15
N TRP A 113 -4.77 -0.99 3.87
CA TRP A 113 -4.65 -1.00 5.33
C TRP A 113 -3.40 -1.71 5.82
N LEU A 114 -3.00 -2.82 5.19
CA LEU A 114 -1.73 -3.47 5.53
C LEU A 114 -0.57 -2.47 5.39
N ALA A 115 -0.57 -1.66 4.32
CA ALA A 115 0.39 -0.58 4.11
C ALA A 115 0.35 0.48 5.23
N GLN A 116 -0.84 0.88 5.68
CA GLN A 116 -0.98 1.80 6.81
C GLN A 116 -0.47 1.21 8.12
N PHE A 117 -0.81 -0.05 8.44
CA PHE A 117 -0.29 -0.75 9.64
C PHE A 117 1.23 -0.90 9.59
N TYR A 118 1.78 -1.17 8.41
CA TYR A 118 3.23 -1.27 8.20
C TYR A 118 3.94 0.06 8.51
N LEU A 119 3.39 1.18 8.04
CA LEU A 119 3.98 2.52 8.27
C LEU A 119 4.07 2.94 9.73
N GLU A 120 3.19 2.42 10.60
CA GLU A 120 3.32 2.65 12.05
C GLU A 120 4.55 1.92 12.65
N SER A 121 5.11 0.96 11.91
CA SER A 121 6.18 0.08 12.39
C SER A 121 7.56 0.37 11.77
N LEU A 122 7.64 0.86 10.53
CA LEU A 122 8.89 1.08 9.80
C LEU A 122 8.80 2.26 8.79
N PRO A 123 9.91 2.98 8.53
CA PRO A 123 9.90 4.14 7.63
C PRO A 123 9.92 3.73 6.15
N LEU A 124 8.99 4.30 5.38
CA LEU A 124 9.05 4.39 3.92
C LEU A 124 9.45 5.82 3.51
N GLN A 125 9.80 6.04 2.25
CA GLN A 125 10.02 7.39 1.72
C GLN A 125 8.70 8.07 1.34
N GLY A 126 7.69 7.28 0.94
CA GLY A 126 6.36 7.75 0.62
C GLY A 126 5.34 6.61 0.57
N LEU A 127 4.06 6.95 0.70
CA LEU A 127 2.96 6.02 0.50
C LEU A 127 1.93 6.56 -0.48
N ILE A 128 1.61 5.75 -1.48
CA ILE A 128 0.51 5.99 -2.40
C ILE A 128 -0.55 4.93 -2.15
N MET A 129 -1.78 5.38 -1.90
CA MET A 129 -2.94 4.53 -1.68
C MET A 129 -3.92 4.70 -2.84
N VAL A 130 -4.25 3.62 -3.51
CA VAL A 130 -5.16 3.63 -4.66
C VAL A 130 -6.43 2.89 -4.27
N ASP A 131 -7.55 3.60 -4.34
CA ASP A 131 -8.88 3.13 -3.94
C ASP A 131 -8.96 2.59 -2.49
N PRO A 132 -8.47 3.34 -1.49
CA PRO A 132 -8.62 2.92 -0.10
C PRO A 132 -10.08 3.03 0.32
N LEU A 133 -10.58 2.00 1.00
CA LEU A 133 -11.85 2.06 1.70
C LEU A 133 -11.57 2.04 3.19
N PRO A 134 -11.84 3.09 3.97
CA PRO A 134 -11.60 3.08 5.41
C PRO A 134 -12.66 2.21 6.10
N LEU A 135 -12.21 1.26 6.92
CA LEU A 135 -13.09 0.21 7.47
C LEU A 135 -13.70 0.49 8.84
N ASP A 136 -13.35 1.63 9.40
CA ASP A 136 -14.01 2.24 10.56
C ASP A 136 -15.34 2.92 10.18
N HIS A 137 -15.86 2.70 8.96
CA HIS A 137 -17.14 3.22 8.51
C HIS A 137 -18.05 2.13 7.92
N GLY A 138 -19.30 2.08 8.41
CA GLY A 138 -20.29 1.07 8.03
C GLY A 138 -20.51 0.94 6.52
N ASP A 139 -20.63 2.04 5.79
CA ASP A 139 -20.79 2.01 4.32
C ASP A 139 -19.62 1.33 3.59
N SER A 140 -18.38 1.56 4.03
CA SER A 140 -17.19 0.93 3.46
C SER A 140 -17.14 -0.56 3.76
N VAL A 141 -17.46 -0.93 5.01
CA VAL A 141 -17.56 -2.34 5.46
C VAL A 141 -18.60 -3.06 4.61
N GLN A 142 -19.79 -2.49 4.44
CA GLN A 142 -20.85 -3.11 3.64
C GLN A 142 -20.48 -3.23 2.16
N ALA A 143 -19.81 -2.23 1.59
CA ALA A 143 -19.34 -2.31 0.21
C ALA A 143 -18.31 -3.43 0.03
N LEU A 144 -17.41 -3.60 1.00
CA LEU A 144 -16.42 -4.66 0.99
C LEU A 144 -17.00 -6.03 1.27
N GLU A 145 -17.96 -6.16 2.18
CA GLU A 145 -18.70 -7.40 2.40
C GLU A 145 -19.36 -7.87 1.11
N ARG A 146 -20.00 -6.97 0.36
CA ARG A 146 -20.63 -7.31 -0.93
C ARG A 146 -19.61 -7.77 -1.96
N TYR A 147 -18.43 -7.15 -1.98
CA TYR A 147 -17.39 -7.50 -2.93
C TYR A 147 -16.70 -8.82 -2.56
N TYR A 148 -16.22 -8.95 -1.33
CA TYR A 148 -15.56 -10.17 -0.87
C TYR A 148 -16.52 -11.35 -0.74
N ALA A 149 -17.84 -11.14 -0.74
CA ALA A 149 -18.80 -12.23 -0.88
C ALA A 149 -18.58 -13.05 -2.16
N THR A 150 -18.01 -12.47 -3.22
CA THR A 150 -17.77 -13.16 -4.49
C THR A 150 -16.41 -13.85 -4.60
N THR A 151 -15.46 -13.60 -3.69
CA THR A 151 -14.09 -14.15 -3.74
C THR A 151 -13.77 -14.91 -2.45
N SER A 152 -13.41 -16.20 -2.53
CA SER A 152 -13.25 -17.03 -1.33
C SER A 152 -12.01 -16.71 -0.48
N ALA A 153 -10.89 -16.31 -1.08
CA ALA A 153 -9.63 -16.12 -0.38
C ALA A 153 -9.59 -14.82 0.43
N SER A 154 -9.81 -13.67 -0.22
CA SER A 154 -9.77 -12.36 0.44
C SER A 154 -10.89 -12.13 1.46
N ARG A 155 -11.95 -12.96 1.44
CA ARG A 155 -13.05 -12.92 2.40
C ARG A 155 -12.64 -13.31 3.82
N SER A 156 -11.77 -14.31 3.97
CA SER A 156 -11.30 -14.72 5.30
C SER A 156 -10.45 -13.63 5.95
N LEU A 157 -9.51 -13.06 5.19
CA LEU A 157 -8.68 -11.94 5.66
C LEU A 157 -9.52 -10.73 6.07
N PHE A 158 -10.54 -10.41 5.27
CA PHE A 158 -11.48 -9.34 5.59
C PHE A 158 -12.24 -9.60 6.89
N HIS A 159 -12.76 -10.82 7.10
CA HIS A 159 -13.47 -11.18 8.33
C HIS A 159 -12.57 -11.12 9.55
N ASP A 160 -11.35 -11.65 9.45
CA ASP A 160 -10.34 -11.59 10.52
C ASP A 160 -10.03 -10.13 10.90
N TYR A 161 -9.87 -9.26 9.89
CA TYR A 161 -9.73 -7.84 10.12
C TYR A 161 -10.95 -7.26 10.86
N VAL A 162 -12.17 -7.53 10.38
CA VAL A 162 -13.39 -6.93 10.95
C VAL A 162 -13.56 -7.36 12.41
N GLU A 163 -13.27 -8.62 12.70
CA GLU A 163 -13.37 -9.19 14.04
C GLU A 163 -12.36 -8.58 15.02
N HIS A 164 -11.12 -8.34 14.57
CA HIS A 164 -10.02 -8.02 15.48
C HIS A 164 -9.49 -6.59 15.39
N TYR A 165 -9.74 -5.86 14.31
CA TYR A 165 -9.09 -4.58 14.01
C TYR A 165 -10.02 -3.46 13.54
N ALA A 166 -11.27 -3.74 13.14
CA ALA A 166 -12.19 -2.68 12.66
C ALA A 166 -12.50 -1.57 13.69
N HIS A 167 -12.25 -1.82 14.97
CA HIS A 167 -12.38 -0.82 16.02
C HIS A 167 -11.15 0.10 16.14
N TRP A 168 -10.07 -0.15 15.39
CA TRP A 168 -8.84 0.63 15.44
C TRP A 168 -8.91 1.76 14.42
N THR A 169 -8.99 3.00 14.91
CA THR A 169 -8.79 4.17 14.07
C THR A 169 -7.31 4.42 13.89
N MET A 170 -6.70 3.79 12.87
CA MET A 170 -5.30 4.02 12.56
C MET A 170 -5.05 5.46 12.13
N LYS A 171 -4.10 6.11 12.79
CA LYS A 171 -3.63 7.44 12.42
C LYS A 171 -2.12 7.38 12.36
N LEU A 172 -1.58 7.56 11.17
CA LEU A 172 -0.14 7.75 11.03
C LEU A 172 0.31 8.94 11.88
N GLU A 173 1.44 8.76 12.56
CA GLU A 173 2.10 9.82 13.31
C GLU A 173 2.40 11.01 12.37
N PRO A 174 2.25 12.26 12.82
CA PRO A 174 2.54 13.42 12.00
C PRO A 174 3.98 13.38 11.49
N GLY A 175 4.16 13.64 10.19
CA GLY A 175 5.47 13.67 9.55
C GLY A 175 6.09 12.30 9.25
N SER A 176 5.36 11.20 9.47
CA SER A 176 5.85 9.84 9.21
C SER A 176 6.29 9.64 7.76
N VAL A 177 5.45 9.96 6.77
CA VAL A 177 5.80 9.97 5.33
C VAL A 177 4.90 10.93 4.53
N PRO A 178 5.36 11.49 3.40
CA PRO A 178 4.47 12.01 2.37
C PRO A 178 3.45 10.96 1.93
N MET A 179 2.18 11.38 1.78
CA MET A 179 1.09 10.50 1.36
C MET A 179 0.28 11.08 0.21
N MET A 180 -0.04 10.23 -0.77
CA MET A 180 -1.03 10.50 -1.81
C MET A 180 -2.12 9.43 -1.82
N ILE A 181 -3.36 9.85 -2.06
CA ILE A 181 -4.52 8.99 -2.24
C ILE A 181 -5.04 9.21 -3.65
N LEU A 182 -5.21 8.10 -4.38
CA LEU A 182 -5.81 8.06 -5.71
C LEU A 182 -7.18 7.39 -5.62
N ALA A 183 -8.21 8.02 -6.16
CA ALA A 183 -9.52 7.42 -6.35
C ALA A 183 -9.76 7.20 -7.84
N THR A 184 -9.82 5.93 -8.24
CA THR A 184 -9.97 5.48 -9.64
C THR A 184 -11.34 4.84 -9.90
N GLN A 185 -12.01 4.34 -8.87
CA GLN A 185 -13.36 3.76 -8.94
C GLN A 185 -14.45 4.86 -8.94
N LEU A 186 -14.51 5.66 -10.00
CA LEU A 186 -15.34 6.89 -10.02
C LEU A 186 -16.85 6.64 -10.00
N ASP A 187 -17.30 5.49 -10.49
CA ASP A 187 -18.73 5.12 -10.53
C ASP A 187 -19.27 4.71 -9.16
N SER A 188 -18.39 4.57 -8.16
CA SER A 188 -18.77 4.19 -6.81
C SER A 188 -18.48 5.33 -5.85
N ASP A 189 -19.56 6.00 -5.44
CA ASP A 189 -19.57 6.99 -4.36
C ASP A 189 -18.82 6.51 -3.10
N VAL A 190 -18.80 5.20 -2.85
CA VAL A 190 -18.17 4.62 -1.67
C VAL A 190 -16.65 4.75 -1.71
N TYR A 191 -16.00 4.55 -2.86
CA TYR A 191 -14.54 4.71 -2.98
C TYR A 191 -14.13 6.17 -2.89
N TRP A 192 -14.88 7.07 -3.52
CA TRP A 192 -14.61 8.49 -3.39
C TRP A 192 -14.79 8.99 -1.95
N LYS A 193 -15.88 8.61 -1.28
CA LYS A 193 -16.10 8.91 0.15
C LYS A 193 -15.02 8.27 1.02
N GLY A 194 -14.58 7.07 0.68
CA GLY A 194 -13.51 6.37 1.37
C GLY A 194 -12.16 7.09 1.27
N ALA A 195 -11.81 7.54 0.07
CA ALA A 195 -10.62 8.32 -0.19
C ALA A 195 -10.66 9.68 0.54
N LEU A 196 -11.79 10.39 0.49
CA LEU A 196 -11.99 11.65 1.22
C LEU A 196 -11.79 11.48 2.73
N ARG A 197 -12.37 10.44 3.32
CA ARG A 197 -12.23 10.16 4.75
C ARG A 197 -10.82 9.76 5.13
N THR A 198 -10.16 8.97 4.28
CA THR A 198 -8.75 8.63 4.48
C THR A 198 -7.91 9.91 4.46
N LYS A 199 -8.16 10.82 3.52
CA LYS A 199 -7.54 12.15 3.52
C LYS A 199 -7.84 12.91 4.82
N GLU A 200 -9.11 13.13 5.15
CA GLU A 200 -9.52 13.88 6.36
C GLU A 200 -8.87 13.33 7.65
N ARG A 201 -8.67 12.01 7.72
CA ARG A 201 -8.02 11.36 8.86
C ARG A 201 -6.55 11.73 9.00
N HIS A 202 -5.85 11.87 7.88
CA HIS A 202 -4.40 12.07 7.82
C HIS A 202 -3.99 13.53 7.52
N ASP A 203 -4.92 14.37 7.03
CA ASP A 203 -4.72 15.80 6.77
C ASP A 203 -4.43 16.56 8.07
N ARG A 204 -3.48 17.49 8.02
CA ARG A 204 -3.15 18.39 9.13
C ARG A 204 -2.82 19.80 8.62
N GLU A 205 -2.69 20.74 9.55
CA GLU A 205 -2.35 22.15 9.25
C GLU A 205 -0.95 22.32 8.62
N ASP A 206 -0.02 21.41 8.93
CA ASP A 206 1.39 21.46 8.55
C ASP A 206 1.77 20.59 7.33
N ARG A 207 0.93 19.63 6.96
CA ARG A 207 1.12 18.79 5.76
C ARG A 207 -0.22 18.27 5.27
N GLN A 208 -0.47 18.44 3.96
CA GLN A 208 -1.68 17.97 3.33
C GLN A 208 -1.45 16.64 2.62
N VAL A 209 -2.36 15.70 2.83
CA VAL A 209 -2.43 14.48 2.02
C VAL A 209 -2.95 14.84 0.65
N VAL A 210 -2.21 14.48 -0.40
CA VAL A 210 -2.64 14.76 -1.78
C VAL A 210 -3.77 13.80 -2.13
N LEU A 211 -4.93 14.32 -2.53
CA LEU A 211 -6.03 13.49 -3.03
C LEU A 211 -6.25 13.79 -4.51
N VAL A 212 -6.12 12.77 -5.34
CA VAL A 212 -6.33 12.85 -6.77
C VAL A 212 -7.50 11.96 -7.16
N LYS A 213 -8.36 12.50 -8.01
CA LYS A 213 -9.47 11.77 -8.63
C LYS A 213 -9.16 11.67 -10.12
N SER A 214 -9.11 10.46 -10.67
CA SER A 214 -8.86 10.27 -12.10
C SER A 214 -9.34 8.89 -12.56
N ASP A 215 -10.04 8.85 -13.68
CA ASP A 215 -10.46 7.65 -14.41
C ASP A 215 -9.50 7.31 -15.57
N ASN A 216 -8.48 8.15 -15.79
CA ASN A 216 -7.54 8.01 -16.87
C ASN A 216 -6.20 7.48 -16.34
N GLU A 217 -5.79 6.30 -16.81
CA GLU A 217 -4.53 5.68 -16.40
C GLU A 217 -3.29 6.52 -16.74
N ASP A 218 -3.28 7.23 -17.87
CA ASP A 218 -2.15 8.10 -18.23
C ASP A 218 -2.05 9.31 -17.29
N ASP A 219 -3.19 9.92 -16.92
CA ASP A 219 -3.19 11.01 -15.94
C ASP A 219 -2.77 10.50 -14.55
N LEU A 220 -3.24 9.32 -14.14
CA LEU A 220 -2.80 8.70 -12.89
C LEU A 220 -1.30 8.46 -12.88
N ARG A 221 -0.73 7.92 -13.97
CA ARG A 221 0.71 7.70 -14.10
C ARG A 221 1.46 9.02 -13.95
N ASP A 222 1.07 10.04 -14.72
CA ASP A 222 1.75 11.33 -14.70
C ASP A 222 1.66 12.02 -13.32
N ARG A 223 0.54 11.84 -12.61
CA ARG A 223 0.34 12.33 -11.24
C ARG A 223 1.23 11.60 -10.24
N VAL A 224 1.29 10.27 -10.33
CA VAL A 224 2.17 9.44 -9.49
C VAL A 224 3.63 9.85 -9.69
N THR A 225 4.06 9.94 -10.95
CA THR A 225 5.43 10.32 -11.28
C THR A 225 5.76 11.70 -10.74
N ARG A 226 4.95 12.73 -11.03
CA ARG A 226 5.19 14.10 -10.54
C ARG A 226 5.23 14.17 -9.03
N TRP A 227 4.30 13.49 -8.35
CA TRP A 227 4.28 13.48 -6.89
C TRP A 227 5.54 12.84 -6.31
N ILE A 228 6.02 11.73 -6.89
CA ILE A 228 7.28 11.12 -6.46
C ILE A 228 8.45 12.08 -6.69
N THR A 229 8.57 12.67 -7.88
CA THR A 229 9.73 13.52 -8.22
C THR A 229 9.74 14.86 -7.52
N ASP A 230 8.58 15.46 -7.26
CA ASP A 230 8.47 16.84 -6.81
C ASP A 230 8.23 16.94 -5.29
N ASP A 231 7.57 15.94 -4.69
CA ASP A 231 7.13 15.98 -3.29
C ASP A 231 7.80 14.93 -2.39
N VAL A 232 8.42 13.89 -2.95
CA VAL A 232 9.03 12.77 -2.19
C VAL A 232 10.55 12.77 -2.26
N LEU A 233 11.12 13.01 -3.45
CA LEU A 233 12.57 13.08 -3.68
C LEU A 233 13.10 14.51 -3.45
#